data_AF-A0A0T6DUP2-F1
#
_entry.id   AF-A0A0T6DUP2-F1
#
_cell.length_a   1.000
_cell.length_b   1.000
_cell.length_c   1.000
_cell.angle_alpha   90.00
_cell.angle_beta   90.00
_cell.angle_gamma   90.00
#
_symmetry.space_group_name_H-M   'P 1'
#
loop_
_entity.id
_entity.type
_entity.pdbx_description
1 polymer ?
#
loop_
_entity_poly.entity_id
_entity_poly.type
_entity_poly.pdbx_seq_one_letter_code
_entity_poly.pdbx_strand_id
1 'polypeptide(L)'
;MKETVAASQSKISLEQAMTLANKTVAGNIIIAGFDQEDRMEDNHYEIKIIANNNEQEVIVNANTGEVIKDEIERLDKEDLAEYNTMKQAKTSLPQAIKNANKTLNGTVLEAEFDMDYGKPIYKIEIGKGNQIYDVVVDSMTGKVLSSHVDHDD
;
A
#
# COMPACT_ATOMS: atom_id res chain seq x y z
N MET A 1 -12.71 10.41 -5.39
CA MET A 1 -13.77 9.72 -6.20
C MET A 1 -13.31 9.26 -7.58
N LYS A 2 -12.66 10.10 -8.41
CA LYS A 2 -12.17 9.70 -9.75
C LYS A 2 -11.22 8.50 -9.67
N GLU A 3 -10.34 8.52 -8.68
CA GLU A 3 -9.39 7.46 -8.38
C GLU A 3 -10.07 6.15 -7.95
N THR A 4 -10.98 6.18 -6.98
CA THR A 4 -11.73 4.99 -6.55
C THR A 4 -12.45 4.28 -7.70
N VAL A 5 -13.06 5.06 -8.61
CA VAL A 5 -13.70 4.51 -9.81
C VAL A 5 -12.68 3.86 -10.72
N ALA A 6 -11.55 4.53 -11.00
CA ALA A 6 -10.49 4.00 -11.84
C ALA A 6 -9.85 2.73 -11.27
N ALA A 7 -9.55 2.71 -9.97
CA ALA A 7 -9.05 1.53 -9.27
C ALA A 7 -10.05 0.37 -9.35
N SER A 8 -11.35 0.65 -9.17
CA SER A 8 -12.39 -0.40 -9.26
C SER A 8 -12.58 -0.98 -10.66
N GLN A 9 -12.21 -0.23 -11.71
CA GLN A 9 -12.29 -0.66 -13.12
C GLN A 9 -11.01 -1.34 -13.62
N SER A 10 -9.93 -1.28 -12.84
CA SER A 10 -8.65 -1.88 -13.19
C SER A 10 -8.74 -3.41 -13.24
N LYS A 11 -7.97 -4.04 -14.15
CA LYS A 11 -7.98 -5.50 -14.33
C LYS A 11 -7.10 -6.23 -13.30
N ILE A 12 -6.16 -5.51 -12.70
CA ILE A 12 -5.25 -5.96 -11.66
C ILE A 12 -5.67 -5.28 -10.36
N SER A 13 -5.82 -6.03 -9.26
CA SER A 13 -6.02 -5.47 -7.91
C SER A 13 -4.69 -5.07 -7.28
N LEU A 14 -4.72 -4.22 -6.24
CA LEU A 14 -3.54 -3.86 -5.47
C LEU A 14 -2.78 -5.11 -4.96
N GLU A 15 -3.47 -6.12 -4.43
CA GLU A 15 -2.79 -7.35 -3.95
C GLU A 15 -2.15 -8.16 -5.08
N GLN A 16 -2.73 -8.13 -6.28
CA GLN A 16 -2.12 -8.74 -7.46
C GLN A 16 -0.88 -7.95 -7.90
N ALA A 17 -0.94 -6.62 -7.89
CA ALA A 17 0.19 -5.75 -8.17
C ALA A 17 1.35 -5.98 -7.19
N MET A 18 1.07 -6.04 -5.88
CA MET A 18 2.05 -6.42 -4.84
C MET A 18 2.73 -7.76 -5.15
N THR A 19 1.95 -8.74 -5.60
CA THR A 19 2.48 -10.06 -5.97
C THR A 19 3.40 -9.99 -7.19
N LEU A 20 3.06 -9.17 -8.18
CA LEU A 20 3.86 -8.97 -9.39
C LEU A 20 5.16 -8.21 -9.06
N ALA A 21 5.09 -7.14 -8.28
CA ALA A 21 6.25 -6.37 -7.86
C ALA A 21 7.23 -7.20 -7.03
N ASN A 22 6.75 -7.96 -6.05
CA ASN A 22 7.61 -8.78 -5.18
C ASN A 22 8.27 -9.97 -5.90
N LYS A 23 7.76 -10.39 -7.06
CA LYS A 23 8.46 -11.35 -7.94
C LYS A 23 9.67 -10.72 -8.63
N THR A 24 9.63 -9.42 -8.88
CA THR A 24 10.63 -8.65 -9.63
C THR A 24 11.69 -8.04 -8.70
N VAL A 25 11.30 -7.69 -7.47
CA VAL A 25 12.18 -7.21 -6.40
C VAL A 25 11.86 -7.99 -5.13
N ALA A 26 12.76 -8.90 -4.75
CA ALA A 26 12.61 -9.64 -3.50
C ALA A 26 12.97 -8.73 -2.31
N GLY A 27 11.97 -8.32 -1.55
CA GLY A 27 12.16 -7.44 -0.40
C GLY A 27 10.93 -7.36 0.49
N ASN A 28 10.85 -6.31 1.31
CA ASN A 28 9.67 -6.03 2.10
C ASN A 28 8.91 -4.86 1.48
N ILE A 29 7.66 -5.11 1.06
CA ILE A 29 6.76 -4.04 0.62
C ILE A 29 6.38 -3.21 1.83
N ILE A 30 6.62 -1.90 1.75
CA ILE A 30 6.30 -0.94 2.81
C ILE A 30 5.08 -0.10 2.47
N ILE A 31 4.90 0.24 1.19
CA ILE A 31 3.81 1.05 0.65
C ILE A 31 3.38 0.40 -0.66
N ALA A 32 2.07 0.36 -0.89
CA ALA A 32 1.47 0.01 -2.17
C ALA A 32 0.24 0.90 -2.37
N GLY A 33 0.24 1.72 -3.40
CA GLY A 33 -0.83 2.67 -3.71
C GLY A 33 -1.26 2.60 -5.17
N PHE A 34 -2.53 2.87 -5.43
CA PHE A 34 -3.03 3.13 -6.77
C PHE A 34 -2.72 4.58 -7.13
N ASP A 35 -1.90 4.79 -8.14
CA ASP A 35 -1.55 6.13 -8.58
C ASP A 35 -2.29 6.48 -9.88
N GLN A 36 -2.97 7.62 -9.83
CA GLN A 36 -3.57 8.27 -10.98
C GLN A 36 -2.85 9.59 -11.24
N GLU A 37 -1.57 9.52 -11.63
CA GLU A 37 -0.89 10.65 -12.26
C GLU A 37 -1.62 11.05 -13.55
N ASP A 38 -2.06 12.31 -13.66
CA ASP A 38 -2.71 12.87 -14.85
C ASP A 38 -1.80 12.85 -16.11
N ARG A 39 -0.51 12.51 -15.97
CA ARG A 39 0.50 12.51 -17.04
C ARG A 39 0.84 11.14 -17.62
N MET A 40 0.46 10.04 -16.97
CA MET A 40 0.59 8.71 -17.53
C MET A 40 -0.69 8.35 -18.28
N GLU A 41 -0.57 7.81 -19.49
CA GLU A 41 -1.72 7.46 -20.33
C GLU A 41 -2.56 6.31 -19.72
N ASP A 42 -1.95 5.54 -18.79
CA ASP A 42 -2.54 4.39 -18.12
C ASP A 42 -2.43 4.48 -16.58
N ASN A 43 -3.50 4.06 -15.88
CA ASN A 43 -3.49 3.91 -14.43
C ASN A 43 -2.47 2.83 -14.00
N HIS A 44 -1.79 3.06 -12.88
CA HIS A 44 -0.78 2.16 -12.36
C HIS A 44 -0.83 2.07 -10.84
N TYR A 45 -0.07 1.11 -10.30
CA TYR A 45 0.21 1.01 -8.88
C TYR A 45 1.67 1.36 -8.66
N GLU A 46 1.93 2.18 -7.65
CA GLU A 46 3.26 2.42 -7.12
C GLU A 46 3.49 1.50 -5.91
N ILE A 47 4.60 0.77 -5.89
CA ILE A 47 4.93 -0.17 -4.82
C ILE A 47 6.36 0.07 -4.37
N LYS A 48 6.53 0.50 -3.13
CA LYS A 48 7.84 0.73 -2.51
C LYS A 48 8.30 -0.52 -1.78
N ILE A 49 9.47 -1.03 -2.17
CA ILE A 49 10.04 -2.28 -1.65
C ILE A 49 11.42 -2.00 -1.06
N ILE A 50 11.59 -2.28 0.23
CA ILE A 50 12.91 -2.23 0.86
C ILE A 50 13.69 -3.51 0.57
N ALA A 51 14.85 -3.37 -0.07
CA ALA A 51 15.83 -4.42 -0.29
C ALA A 51 17.26 -3.90 -0.13
N ASN A 52 18.10 -4.61 0.63
CA ASN A 52 19.50 -4.23 0.88
C ASN A 52 19.68 -2.80 1.42
N ASN A 53 18.77 -2.33 2.28
CA ASN A 53 18.73 -0.95 2.81
C ASN A 53 18.56 0.14 1.75
N ASN A 54 17.95 -0.20 0.60
CA ASN A 54 17.43 0.76 -0.35
C ASN A 54 15.93 0.55 -0.49
N GLU A 55 15.19 1.64 -0.64
CA GLU A 55 13.83 1.65 -1.15
C GLU A 55 13.89 1.59 -2.67
N GLN A 56 13.20 0.63 -3.26
CA GLN A 56 13.01 0.53 -4.70
C GLN A 56 11.54 0.76 -5.01
N GLU A 57 11.26 1.75 -5.83
CA GLU A 57 9.95 1.98 -6.40
C GLU A 57 9.71 1.02 -7.58
N VAL A 58 8.53 0.41 -7.60
CA VAL A 58 8.10 -0.52 -8.63
C VAL A 58 6.73 -0.10 -9.12
N ILE A 59 6.65 0.27 -10.40
CA ILE A 59 5.40 0.62 -11.06
C ILE A 59 4.79 -0.61 -11.71
N VAL A 60 3.51 -0.85 -11.47
CA VAL A 60 2.74 -1.94 -12.08
C VAL A 60 1.53 -1.38 -12.81
N ASN A 61 1.45 -1.60 -14.12
CA ASN A 61 0.29 -1.17 -14.91
C ASN A 61 -0.99 -1.88 -14.44
N ALA A 62 -2.02 -1.11 -14.09
CA ALA A 62 -3.23 -1.63 -13.45
C ALA A 62 -4.14 -2.43 -14.41
N ASN A 63 -3.87 -2.38 -15.72
CA ASN A 63 -4.63 -3.09 -16.75
C ASN A 63 -3.88 -4.28 -17.36
N THR A 64 -2.57 -4.15 -17.57
CA THR A 64 -1.75 -5.17 -18.24
C THR A 64 -0.95 -6.02 -17.25
N GLY A 65 -0.68 -5.50 -16.05
CA GLY A 65 0.24 -6.12 -15.09
C GLY A 65 1.71 -6.03 -15.51
N GLU A 66 2.03 -5.19 -16.51
CA GLU A 66 3.43 -4.87 -16.85
C GLU A 66 4.11 -4.22 -15.65
N VAL A 67 5.33 -4.68 -15.35
CA VAL A 67 6.11 -4.24 -14.19
C VAL A 67 7.37 -3.55 -14.67
N ILE A 68 7.58 -2.31 -14.22
CA ILE A 68 8.84 -1.59 -14.39
C ILE A 68 9.39 -1.21 -13.02
N LYS A 69 10.72 -1.07 -12.94
CA LYS A 69 11.39 -0.50 -11.75
C LYS A 69 11.67 0.95 -12.06
N ASP A 70 11.41 1.82 -11.12
CA ASP A 70 11.74 3.24 -11.26
C ASP A 70 12.85 3.60 -10.28
N GLU A 71 12.61 4.55 -9.38
CA GLU A 71 13.63 5.11 -8.50
C GLU A 71 14.14 4.08 -7.47
N ILE A 72 15.44 4.19 -7.17
CA ILE A 72 16.07 3.47 -6.07
C ILE A 72 16.79 4.47 -5.18
N GLU A 73 16.37 4.52 -3.93
CA GLU A 73 16.90 5.45 -2.95
C GLU A 73 17.47 4.70 -1.76
N ARG A 74 18.61 5.16 -1.26
CA ARG A 74 19.21 4.56 -0.08
C ARG A 74 18.49 5.12 1.14
N LEU A 75 18.02 4.22 2.00
CA LEU A 75 17.36 4.60 3.25
C LEU A 75 18.30 5.47 4.10
N ASP A 76 17.76 6.58 4.59
CA ASP A 76 18.47 7.39 5.57
C ASP A 76 18.40 6.75 6.97
N LYS A 77 18.83 7.49 7.99
CA LYS A 77 18.91 6.94 9.35
C LYS A 77 17.51 6.76 9.96
N GLU A 78 16.61 7.68 9.67
CA GLU A 78 15.25 7.73 10.14
C GLU A 78 14.45 6.58 9.50
N ASP A 79 14.52 6.42 8.18
CA ASP A 79 13.86 5.32 7.45
C ASP A 79 14.39 3.95 7.88
N LEU A 80 15.69 3.84 8.13
CA LEU A 80 16.27 2.60 8.66
C LEU A 80 15.70 2.25 10.03
N ALA A 81 15.42 3.23 10.89
CA ALA A 81 14.83 3.00 12.20
C ALA A 81 13.37 2.53 12.08
N GLU A 82 12.59 3.13 11.19
CA GLU A 82 11.22 2.72 10.91
C GLU A 82 11.16 1.32 10.29
N TYR A 83 12.00 1.05 9.29
CA TYR A 83 12.13 -0.28 8.69
C TYR A 83 12.53 -1.35 9.71
N ASN A 84 13.44 -1.04 10.64
CA ASN A 84 13.79 -1.94 11.74
C ASN A 84 12.62 -2.21 12.69
N THR A 85 11.71 -1.26 12.85
CA THR A 85 10.48 -1.44 13.62
C THR A 85 9.48 -2.28 12.84
N MET A 86 9.28 -2.01 11.55
CA MET A 86 8.42 -2.80 10.67
C MET A 86 8.83 -4.28 10.66
N LYS A 87 10.13 -4.60 10.61
CA LYS A 87 10.61 -6.00 10.66
C LYS A 87 10.22 -6.75 11.94
N GLN A 88 9.81 -6.05 12.99
CA GLN A 88 9.32 -6.66 14.24
C GLN A 88 7.80 -6.88 14.21
N ALA A 89 7.09 -6.32 13.24
CA ALA A 89 5.66 -6.56 13.04
C ALA A 89 5.40 -8.06 12.88
N LYS A 90 4.29 -8.52 13.46
CA LYS A 90 3.86 -9.93 13.38
C LYS A 90 2.78 -10.15 12.33
N THR A 91 2.20 -9.06 11.83
CA THR A 91 1.27 -9.03 10.72
C THR A 91 2.00 -8.46 9.51
N SER A 92 1.79 -9.02 8.33
CA SER A 92 2.31 -8.46 7.08
C SER A 92 1.31 -7.49 6.45
N LEU A 93 1.79 -6.59 5.60
CA LEU A 93 0.94 -5.65 4.86
C LEU A 93 -0.20 -6.36 4.08
N PRO A 94 0.03 -7.46 3.31
CA PRO A 94 -1.08 -8.22 2.68
C PRO A 94 -2.11 -8.78 3.68
N GLN A 95 -1.65 -9.19 4.87
CA GLN A 95 -2.55 -9.70 5.90
C GLN A 95 -3.35 -8.57 6.57
N ALA A 96 -2.77 -7.39 6.72
CA ALA A 96 -3.45 -6.18 7.19
C ALA A 96 -4.52 -5.73 6.19
N ILE A 97 -4.18 -5.64 4.89
CA ILE A 97 -5.13 -5.36 3.80
C ILE A 97 -6.32 -6.31 3.86
N LYS A 98 -6.06 -7.62 3.94
CA LYS A 98 -7.11 -8.64 4.05
C LYS A 98 -7.98 -8.45 5.30
N ASN A 99 -7.41 -8.02 6.43
CA ASN A 99 -8.18 -7.82 7.66
C ASN A 99 -9.01 -6.53 7.61
N ALA A 100 -8.47 -5.45 7.06
CA ALA A 100 -9.18 -4.20 6.81
C ALA A 100 -10.34 -4.39 5.82
N ASN A 101 -10.10 -5.05 4.68
CA ASN A 101 -11.11 -5.13 3.64
C ASN A 101 -12.27 -6.10 3.97
N LYS A 102 -12.11 -7.02 4.94
CA LYS A 102 -13.20 -7.90 5.40
C LYS A 102 -14.40 -7.13 5.99
N THR A 103 -14.18 -5.94 6.54
CA THR A 103 -15.24 -5.16 7.19
C THR A 103 -15.95 -4.25 6.19
N LEU A 104 -15.20 -3.70 5.23
CA LEU A 104 -15.73 -2.72 4.28
C LEU A 104 -16.19 -3.35 2.97
N ASN A 105 -15.54 -4.41 2.48
CA ASN A 105 -15.75 -4.99 1.14
C ASN A 105 -15.70 -3.91 0.05
N GLY A 106 -14.65 -3.10 0.06
CA GLY A 106 -14.40 -2.06 -0.93
C GLY A 106 -13.19 -2.37 -1.82
N THR A 107 -12.78 -1.35 -2.58
CA THR A 107 -11.55 -1.36 -3.38
C THR A 107 -10.44 -0.77 -2.52
N VAL A 108 -9.37 -1.53 -2.30
CA VAL A 108 -8.19 -1.04 -1.59
C VAL A 108 -7.43 -0.11 -2.54
N LEU A 109 -7.23 1.13 -2.12
CA LEU A 109 -6.56 2.17 -2.89
C LEU A 109 -5.09 2.23 -2.49
N GLU A 110 -4.84 2.30 -1.19
CA GLU A 110 -3.51 2.37 -0.62
C GLU A 110 -3.36 1.49 0.63
N ALA A 111 -2.14 1.05 0.87
CA ALA A 111 -1.73 0.32 2.05
C ALA A 111 -0.28 0.66 2.40
N GLU A 112 -0.06 1.19 3.61
CA GLU A 112 1.28 1.57 4.09
C GLU A 112 1.55 1.10 5.52
N PHE A 113 2.82 0.84 5.82
CA PHE A 113 3.31 0.77 7.20
C PHE A 113 3.61 2.18 7.71
N ASP A 114 3.15 2.49 8.92
CA ASP A 114 3.32 3.81 9.51
C ASP A 114 3.51 3.74 11.05
N MET A 115 3.91 4.86 11.65
CA MET A 115 4.20 5.06 13.06
C MET A 115 3.25 6.08 13.70
N ASP A 116 2.09 5.64 14.19
CA ASP A 116 1.12 6.51 14.88
C ASP A 116 1.54 6.77 16.34
N TYR A 117 2.03 7.99 16.62
CA TYR A 117 2.60 8.38 17.92
C TYR A 117 3.62 7.36 18.47
N GLY A 118 4.48 6.85 17.59
CA GLY A 118 5.51 5.86 17.94
C GLY A 118 5.00 4.42 18.07
N LYS A 119 3.74 4.14 17.71
CA LYS A 119 3.20 2.79 17.63
C LYS A 119 3.19 2.31 16.18
N PRO A 120 3.74 1.12 15.88
CA PRO A 120 3.74 0.60 14.53
C PRO A 120 2.34 0.11 14.13
N ILE A 121 1.81 0.68 13.06
CA ILE A 121 0.49 0.37 12.50
C ILE A 121 0.59 0.11 10.99
N TYR A 122 -0.51 -0.32 10.41
CA TYR A 122 -0.77 -0.20 8.98
C TYR A 122 -1.95 0.74 8.76
N LYS A 123 -1.84 1.66 7.81
CA LYS A 123 -2.96 2.45 7.30
C LYS A 123 -3.37 1.88 5.97
N ILE A 124 -4.67 1.60 5.82
CA ILE A 124 -5.24 1.04 4.60
C ILE A 124 -6.38 1.95 4.17
N GLU A 125 -6.29 2.49 2.96
CA GLU A 125 -7.36 3.26 2.35
C GLU A 125 -8.26 2.36 1.53
N ILE A 126 -9.56 2.44 1.79
CA ILE A 126 -10.55 1.59 1.13
C ILE A 126 -11.67 2.45 0.57
N GLY A 127 -11.73 2.55 -0.75
CA GLY A 127 -12.83 3.15 -1.47
C GLY A 127 -14.08 2.28 -1.45
N LYS A 128 -15.20 2.85 -1.00
CA LYS A 128 -16.51 2.19 -0.99
C LYS A 128 -17.62 3.17 -1.34
N GLY A 129 -18.24 2.96 -2.51
CA GLY A 129 -19.24 3.88 -3.03
C GLY A 129 -18.61 5.23 -3.36
N ASN A 130 -19.03 6.29 -2.68
CA ASN A 130 -18.52 7.65 -2.86
C ASN A 130 -17.60 8.12 -1.73
N GLN A 131 -17.19 7.22 -0.84
CA GLN A 131 -16.35 7.51 0.32
C GLN A 131 -15.05 6.73 0.24
N ILE A 132 -13.97 7.34 0.71
CA ILE A 132 -12.73 6.67 1.07
C ILE A 132 -12.77 6.45 2.58
N TYR A 133 -12.26 5.31 3.03
CA TYR A 133 -12.19 4.96 4.43
C TYR A 133 -10.75 4.69 4.80
N ASP A 134 -10.26 5.41 5.80
CA ASP A 134 -9.01 5.11 6.47
C ASP A 134 -9.24 4.04 7.52
N VAL A 135 -8.53 2.93 7.36
CA VAL A 135 -8.57 1.80 8.28
C VAL A 135 -7.19 1.61 8.90
N VAL A 136 -7.11 1.79 10.21
CA VAL A 136 -5.88 1.55 10.96
C VAL A 136 -5.88 0.12 11.48
N VAL A 137 -4.81 -0.62 11.22
CA VAL A 137 -4.60 -1.99 11.66
C VAL A 137 -3.35 -2.09 12.53
N ASP A 138 -3.46 -2.75 13.67
CA ASP A 138 -2.34 -3.02 14.56
C ASP A 138 -1.33 -3.97 13.90
N SER A 139 -0.08 -3.53 13.72
CA SER A 139 0.95 -4.32 13.03
C SER A 139 1.37 -5.60 13.80
N MET A 140 1.13 -5.65 15.11
CA MET A 140 1.54 -6.75 15.98
C MET A 140 0.48 -7.85 16.12
N THR A 141 -0.79 -7.52 15.88
CA THR A 141 -1.93 -8.42 16.12
C THR A 141 -2.85 -8.55 14.91
N GLY A 142 -2.76 -7.64 13.94
CA GLY A 142 -3.58 -7.60 12.74
C GLY A 142 -5.02 -7.19 13.01
N LYS A 143 -5.32 -6.68 14.21
CA LYS A 143 -6.65 -6.19 14.60
C LYS A 143 -6.89 -4.82 14.00
N VAL A 144 -8.08 -4.61 13.45
CA VAL A 144 -8.55 -3.28 13.07
C VAL A 144 -8.75 -2.45 14.34
N LEU A 145 -8.05 -1.32 14.44
CA LEU A 145 -8.08 -0.39 15.56
C LEU A 145 -9.12 0.71 15.34
N SER A 146 -9.21 1.23 14.11
CA SER A 146 -10.19 2.23 13.71
C SER A 146 -10.57 2.04 12.24
N SER A 147 -11.75 2.55 11.90
CA SER A 147 -12.22 2.73 10.52
C SER A 147 -13.13 3.94 10.50
N HIS A 148 -12.79 4.93 9.69
CA HIS A 148 -13.54 6.16 9.55
C HIS A 148 -13.50 6.61 8.10
N VAL A 149 -14.51 7.39 7.71
CA VAL A 149 -14.51 8.06 6.40
C VAL A 149 -13.36 9.04 6.43
N ASP A 150 -12.52 8.97 5.41
CA ASP A 150 -11.52 9.98 5.17
C ASP A 150 -12.22 11.30 4.82
N HIS A 151 -11.87 12.32 5.59
CA HIS A 151 -12.40 13.67 5.51
C HIS A 151 -11.27 14.61 5.08
N ASP A 152 -10.54 14.26 4.03
CA ASP A 152 -9.72 15.22 3.32
C ASP A 152 -10.62 16.34 2.76
N ASP A 153 -10.54 17.52 3.39
CA ASP A 153 -11.14 18.81 3.02
C ASP A 153 -10.21 19.59 2.06
#